data_AF-A0A2M7XAS2-F1
#
_entry.id   AF-A0A2M7XAS2-F1
#
_cell.length_a   1.000
_cell.length_b   1.000
_cell.length_c   1.000
_cell.angle_alpha   90.00
_cell.angle_beta   90.00
_cell.angle_gamma   90.00
#
_symmetry.space_group_name_H-M   'P 1'
#
loop_
_entity.id
_entity.type
_entity.pdbx_description
1 polymer ?
#
loop_
_entity_poly.entity_id
_entity_poly.type
_entity_poly.pdbx_seq_one_letter_code
_entity_poly.pdbx_strand_id
1 'polypeptide(L)'
;MTVTLMAWAATAGFAAGFLDSIVGGGGLILTPAMLNLFPEFSILQVIATQRTSSIFGTSVAAVNYLRAVRLPRGILLAAATSALVFSFLGVQLAKRLDADLLKLLVLGLCVGLAIYTFVRKDLGQTLKLPPDAAQILPRTLLVGAATGF
;
A
#
# COMPACT_ATOMS: atom_id res chain seq x y z
N MET A 1 28.30 -7.02 -19.45
CA MET A 1 27.78 -7.38 -18.12
C MET A 1 26.87 -6.31 -17.51
N THR A 2 27.13 -5.02 -17.71
CA THR A 2 26.33 -3.90 -17.20
C THR A 2 24.94 -3.76 -17.85
N VAL A 3 24.84 -3.87 -19.18
CA VAL A 3 23.56 -3.75 -19.91
C VAL A 3 22.56 -4.84 -19.53
N THR A 4 23.03 -6.08 -19.38
CA THR A 4 22.20 -7.22 -18.92
C THR A 4 21.69 -7.00 -17.50
N LEU A 5 22.55 -6.53 -16.57
CA LEU A 5 22.13 -6.20 -15.20
C LEU A 5 21.07 -5.08 -15.19
N MET A 6 21.24 -4.04 -15.99
CA MET A 6 20.25 -2.96 -16.11
C MET A 6 18.92 -3.45 -16.69
N ALA A 7 18.95 -4.36 -17.68
CA ALA A 7 17.74 -4.95 -18.24
C ALA A 7 16.96 -5.79 -17.20
N TRP A 8 17.66 -6.63 -16.43
CA TRP A 8 17.05 -7.41 -15.34
C TRP A 8 16.53 -6.53 -14.20
N ALA A 9 17.24 -5.45 -13.86
CA ALA A 9 16.80 -4.49 -12.86
C ALA A 9 15.56 -3.72 -13.32
N ALA A 10 15.49 -3.34 -14.60
CA ALA A 10 14.35 -2.64 -15.18
C ALA A 10 13.10 -3.53 -15.23
N THR A 11 13.23 -4.79 -15.63
CA THR A 11 12.10 -5.73 -15.66
C THR A 11 11.61 -6.07 -14.25
N ALA A 12 12.52 -6.30 -13.31
CA ALA A 12 12.16 -6.49 -11.90
C ALA A 12 11.50 -5.23 -11.31
N GLY A 13 12.04 -4.05 -11.63
CA GLY A 13 11.50 -2.74 -11.23
C GLY A 13 10.08 -2.51 -11.73
N PHE A 14 9.84 -2.83 -13.02
CA PHE A 14 8.54 -2.74 -13.64
C PHE A 14 7.55 -3.74 -13.01
N ALA A 15 7.93 -5.00 -12.84
CA ALA A 15 7.08 -6.02 -12.22
C ALA A 15 6.72 -5.66 -10.77
N ALA A 16 7.69 -5.16 -10.01
CA ALA A 16 7.48 -4.68 -8.65
C ALA A 16 6.52 -3.48 -8.61
N GLY A 17 6.75 -2.44 -9.44
CA GLY A 17 5.86 -1.28 -9.51
C GLY A 17 4.44 -1.64 -9.97
N PHE A 18 4.31 -2.57 -10.90
CA PHE A 18 3.02 -3.08 -11.37
C PHE A 18 2.25 -3.78 -10.24
N LEU A 19 2.86 -4.74 -9.54
CA LEU A 19 2.20 -5.43 -8.42
C LEU A 19 1.87 -4.49 -7.27
N ASP A 20 2.76 -3.55 -6.99
CA ASP A 20 2.55 -2.56 -5.95
C ASP A 20 1.33 -1.67 -6.25
N SER A 21 1.11 -1.33 -7.53
CA SER A 21 -0.08 -0.59 -7.96
C SER A 21 -1.41 -1.37 -7.88
N ILE A 22 -1.37 -2.70 -7.83
CA ILE A 22 -2.57 -3.56 -7.83
C ILE A 22 -2.92 -4.02 -6.41
N VAL A 23 -1.96 -4.59 -5.68
CA VAL A 23 -2.19 -5.26 -4.40
C VAL A 23 -1.38 -4.63 -3.26
N GLY A 24 -0.32 -3.87 -3.56
CA GLY A 24 0.66 -3.41 -2.58
C GLY A 24 1.57 -4.57 -2.15
N GLY A 25 2.90 -4.41 -2.25
CA GLY A 25 3.85 -5.48 -1.92
C GLY A 25 4.90 -5.78 -2.98
N GLY A 26 5.07 -4.91 -3.99
CA GLY A 26 6.14 -5.03 -4.98
C GLY A 26 7.55 -5.07 -4.36
N GLY A 27 7.69 -4.58 -3.13
CA GLY A 27 8.86 -4.73 -2.26
C GLY A 27 9.37 -6.17 -2.14
N LEU A 28 8.48 -7.15 -2.05
CA LEU A 28 8.86 -8.57 -1.89
C LEU A 28 9.58 -9.13 -3.12
N ILE A 29 9.32 -8.56 -4.31
CA ILE A 29 10.00 -8.97 -5.54
C ILE A 29 11.28 -8.16 -5.76
N LEU A 30 11.23 -6.83 -5.61
CA LEU A 30 12.40 -6.03 -5.92
C LEU A 30 13.51 -6.11 -4.87
N THR A 31 13.19 -6.27 -3.59
CA THR A 31 14.22 -6.31 -2.52
C THR A 31 15.20 -7.47 -2.72
N PRO A 32 14.75 -8.74 -2.89
CA PRO A 32 15.67 -9.83 -3.17
C PRO A 32 16.34 -9.71 -4.56
N ALA A 33 15.63 -9.19 -5.57
CA ALA A 33 16.21 -8.97 -6.89
C ALA A 33 17.35 -7.95 -6.86
N MET A 34 17.14 -6.77 -6.25
CA MET A 34 18.15 -5.72 -6.12
C MET A 34 19.34 -6.14 -5.27
N LEU A 35 19.12 -6.86 -4.16
CA LEU A 35 20.23 -7.36 -3.33
C LEU A 35 21.09 -8.40 -4.06
N ASN A 36 20.49 -9.19 -4.96
CA ASN A 36 21.21 -10.16 -5.77
C ASN A 36 21.92 -9.51 -6.97
N LEU A 37 21.29 -8.52 -7.62
CA LEU A 37 21.85 -7.80 -8.77
C LEU A 37 22.91 -6.76 -8.38
N PHE A 38 22.77 -6.15 -7.20
CA PHE A 38 23.63 -5.08 -6.71
C PHE A 38 23.99 -5.30 -5.22
N PRO A 39 24.90 -6.25 -4.94
CA PRO A 39 25.32 -6.55 -3.57
C PRO A 39 26.08 -5.40 -2.88
N GLU A 40 26.51 -4.38 -3.63
CA GLU A 40 27.20 -3.19 -3.10
C GLU A 40 26.25 -2.17 -2.46
N PHE A 41 24.95 -2.23 -2.72
CA PHE A 41 23.99 -1.33 -2.07
C PHE A 41 23.58 -1.84 -0.70
N SER A 42 23.51 -0.92 0.27
CA SER A 42 22.96 -1.25 1.58
C SER A 42 21.48 -1.62 1.47
N ILE A 43 21.02 -2.52 2.36
CA ILE A 43 19.60 -2.91 2.48
C ILE A 43 18.70 -1.66 2.61
N LEU A 44 19.17 -0.64 3.33
CA LEU A 44 18.43 0.60 3.53
C LEU A 44 18.24 1.39 2.22
N GLN A 45 19.24 1.46 1.36
CA GLN A 45 19.17 2.14 0.05
C GLN A 45 18.21 1.43 -0.91
N VAL A 46 18.24 0.09 -0.93
CA VAL A 46 17.34 -0.73 -1.74
C VAL A 46 15.88 -0.53 -1.30
N ILE A 47 15.61 -0.59 0.01
CA ILE A 47 14.26 -0.38 0.56
C ILE A 47 13.78 1.06 0.33
N ALA A 48 14.67 2.06 0.49
CA ALA A 48 14.32 3.45 0.27
C ALA A 48 13.90 3.69 -1.19
N THR A 49 14.67 3.18 -2.14
CA THR A 49 14.37 3.27 -3.58
C THR A 49 13.03 2.61 -3.91
N GLN A 50 12.73 1.48 -3.27
CA GLN A 50 11.45 0.81 -3.43
C GLN A 50 10.26 1.61 -2.93
N ARG A 51 10.35 2.18 -1.73
CA ARG A 51 9.26 3.01 -1.20
C ARG A 51 9.01 4.24 -2.06
N THR A 52 10.05 4.85 -2.62
CA THR A 52 9.90 5.97 -3.55
C THR A 52 9.16 5.55 -4.82
N SER A 53 9.53 4.42 -5.42
CA SER A 53 8.85 3.87 -6.60
C SER A 53 7.37 3.56 -6.35
N SER A 54 7.08 2.94 -5.20
CA SER A 54 5.73 2.61 -4.72
C SER A 54 4.80 3.84 -4.61
N ILE A 55 5.32 4.96 -4.10
CA ILE A 55 4.57 6.22 -4.00
C ILE A 55 4.16 6.74 -5.39
N PHE A 56 5.08 6.74 -6.36
CA PHE A 56 4.78 7.17 -7.72
C PHE A 56 3.79 6.24 -8.41
N GLY A 57 3.98 4.92 -8.32
CA GLY A 57 3.07 3.92 -8.89
C GLY A 57 1.65 4.03 -8.35
N THR A 58 1.51 4.12 -7.03
CA THR A 58 0.21 4.28 -6.37
C THR A 58 -0.45 5.63 -6.69
N SER A 59 0.34 6.71 -6.82
CA SER A 59 -0.16 8.02 -7.21
C SER A 59 -0.73 8.03 -8.63
N VAL A 60 -0.04 7.41 -9.58
CA VAL A 60 -0.52 7.29 -10.98
C VAL A 60 -1.79 6.43 -11.04
N ALA A 61 -1.82 5.30 -10.30
CA ALA A 61 -3.01 4.46 -10.20
C ALA A 61 -4.20 5.24 -9.61
N ALA A 62 -3.98 6.02 -8.55
CA ALA A 62 -4.99 6.87 -7.96
C ALA A 62 -5.53 7.92 -8.96
N VAL A 63 -4.65 8.59 -9.71
CA VAL A 63 -5.07 9.56 -10.74
C VAL A 63 -5.89 8.88 -11.84
N ASN A 64 -5.47 7.72 -12.32
CA ASN A 64 -6.21 6.96 -13.33
C ASN A 64 -7.58 6.52 -12.80
N TYR A 65 -7.66 6.09 -11.54
CA TYR A 65 -8.92 5.72 -10.91
C TYR A 65 -9.88 6.90 -10.78
N LEU A 66 -9.37 8.08 -10.40
CA LEU A 66 -10.15 9.32 -10.33
C LEU A 66 -10.65 9.82 -11.69
N ARG A 67 -9.94 9.46 -12.78
CA ARG A 67 -10.39 9.75 -14.16
C ARG A 67 -11.46 8.76 -14.63
N ALA A 68 -11.33 7.49 -14.25
CA ALA A 68 -12.26 6.44 -14.67
C ALA A 68 -13.57 6.42 -13.87
N VAL A 69 -13.53 6.76 -12.58
CA VAL A 69 -14.67 6.64 -11.66
C VAL A 69 -15.09 8.00 -11.12
N ARG A 70 -16.37 8.34 -11.28
CA ARG A 70 -16.96 9.56 -10.69
C ARG A 70 -17.27 9.34 -9.20
N LEU A 71 -16.36 9.75 -8.34
CA LEU A 71 -16.53 9.72 -6.88
C LEU A 71 -16.99 11.09 -6.32
N PRO A 72 -17.81 11.12 -5.26
CA PRO A 72 -18.13 12.35 -4.55
C PRO A 72 -16.87 12.94 -3.92
N ARG A 73 -16.45 14.14 -4.36
CA ARG A 73 -15.19 14.78 -3.94
C ARG A 73 -15.07 14.95 -2.42
N GLY A 74 -16.18 15.21 -1.72
CA GLY A 74 -16.19 15.34 -0.25
C GLY A 74 -15.82 14.05 0.48
N ILE A 75 -16.31 12.90 0.01
CA ILE A 75 -16.01 11.59 0.58
C ILE A 75 -14.54 11.23 0.32
N LEU A 76 -14.08 11.47 -0.92
CA LEU A 76 -12.69 11.23 -1.31
C LEU A 76 -11.71 12.04 -0.45
N LEU A 77 -11.97 13.34 -0.28
CA LEU A 77 -11.12 14.21 0.54
C LEU A 77 -11.15 13.82 2.02
N ALA A 78 -12.31 13.43 2.56
CA ALA A 78 -12.42 12.97 3.93
C ALA A 78 -11.62 11.67 4.16
N ALA A 79 -11.72 10.70 3.25
CA ALA A 79 -10.96 9.46 3.33
C ALA A 79 -9.45 9.68 3.14
N ALA A 80 -9.06 10.54 2.21
CA ALA A 80 -7.65 10.86 1.96
C ALA A 80 -7.01 11.60 3.14
N THR A 81 -7.70 12.58 3.71
CA THR A 81 -7.18 13.33 4.87
C THR A 81 -7.11 12.45 6.11
N SER A 82 -8.10 11.60 6.37
CA SER A 82 -8.03 10.67 7.50
C SER A 82 -6.91 9.64 7.32
N ALA A 83 -6.76 9.05 6.14
CA ALA A 83 -5.67 8.11 5.86
C ALA A 83 -4.29 8.75 6.04
N LEU A 84 -4.11 10.01 5.61
CA LEU A 84 -2.84 10.73 5.73
C LEU A 84 -2.50 11.04 7.19
N VAL A 85 -3.48 11.49 7.98
CA VAL A 85 -3.30 11.76 9.42
C VAL A 85 -3.00 10.47 10.19
N PHE A 86 -3.77 9.40 9.94
CA PHE A 86 -3.56 8.14 10.63
C PHE A 86 -2.25 7.45 10.21
N SER A 87 -1.81 7.56 8.95
CA SER A 87 -0.53 6.97 8.52
C SER A 87 0.65 7.68 9.20
N PHE A 88 0.59 9.00 9.33
CA PHE A 88 1.59 9.76 10.09
C PHE A 88 1.62 9.31 11.56
N LEU A 89 0.44 9.20 12.20
CA LEU A 89 0.33 8.73 13.58
C LEU A 89 0.81 7.27 13.74
N GLY A 90 0.47 6.40 12.80
CA GLY A 90 0.85 4.99 12.77
C GLY A 90 2.36 4.81 12.70
N VAL A 91 3.05 5.54 11.82
CA VAL A 91 4.52 5.53 11.75
C VAL A 91 5.14 6.05 13.05
N GLN A 92 4.60 7.12 13.63
CA GLN A 92 5.12 7.68 14.89
C GLN A 92 4.90 6.74 16.08
N LEU A 93 3.80 5.98 16.09
CA LEU A 93 3.53 4.95 17.08
C LEU A 93 4.47 3.75 16.87
N ALA A 94 4.61 3.27 15.64
CA ALA A 94 5.46 2.14 15.28
C ALA A 94 6.93 2.36 15.62
N LYS A 95 7.44 3.59 15.49
CA LYS A 95 8.80 3.96 15.91
C LYS A 95 9.06 3.81 17.40
N ARG A 96 8.02 3.80 18.24
CA ARG A 96 8.13 3.67 19.70
C ARG A 96 8.01 2.22 20.18
N LEU A 97 7.62 1.29 19.31
CA LEU A 97 7.54 -0.13 19.63
C LEU A 97 8.87 -0.83 19.34
N ASP A 98 9.17 -1.87 20.13
CA ASP A 98 10.28 -2.77 19.84
C ASP A 98 10.10 -3.46 18.49
N ALA A 99 11.19 -3.58 17.75
CA ALA A 99 11.18 -4.11 16.38
C ALA A 99 10.61 -5.53 16.28
N ASP A 100 10.83 -6.37 17.30
CA ASP A 100 10.33 -7.75 17.29
C ASP A 100 8.83 -7.85 17.60
N LEU A 101 8.31 -6.98 18.46
CA LEU A 101 6.87 -6.87 18.69
C LEU A 101 6.15 -6.35 17.44
N LEU A 102 6.74 -5.37 16.76
CA LEU A 102 6.18 -4.84 15.52
C LEU A 102 6.11 -5.92 14.42
N LYS A 103 7.17 -6.72 14.25
CA LYS A 103 7.17 -7.85 13.30
C LYS A 103 6.06 -8.85 13.62
N LEU A 104 5.90 -9.22 14.89
CA LEU A 104 4.88 -10.20 15.30
C LEU A 104 3.46 -9.65 15.10
N LEU A 105 3.23 -8.38 15.43
CA LEU A 105 1.94 -7.71 15.20
C LEU A 105 1.58 -7.66 13.72
N VAL A 106 2.52 -7.24 12.87
CA VAL A 106 2.30 -7.19 11.41
C VAL A 106 2.02 -8.59 10.86
N LEU A 107 2.78 -9.60 11.28
CA LEU A 107 2.56 -10.98 10.87
C LEU A 107 1.17 -11.47 11.28
N GLY A 108 0.77 -11.23 12.52
CA GLY A 108 -0.57 -11.59 13.03
C GLY A 108 -1.68 -10.89 12.26
N LEU A 109 -1.50 -9.60 11.93
CA LEU A 109 -2.44 -8.83 11.11
C LEU A 109 -2.56 -9.44 9.71
N CYS A 110 -1.44 -9.75 9.03
CA CYS A 110 -1.45 -10.37 7.71
C CYS A 110 -2.16 -11.72 7.71
N VAL A 111 -1.89 -12.58 8.70
CA VAL A 111 -2.56 -13.88 8.83
C VAL A 111 -4.06 -13.70 9.07
N GLY A 112 -4.43 -12.82 9.99
CA GLY A 112 -5.84 -12.50 10.26
C GLY A 112 -6.57 -11.97 9.03
N LEU A 113 -5.94 -11.07 8.28
CA LEU A 113 -6.49 -10.52 7.04
C LEU A 113 -6.60 -11.60 5.95
N ALA A 114 -5.60 -12.48 5.81
CA ALA A 114 -5.64 -13.59 4.87
C ALA A 114 -6.78 -14.55 5.18
N ILE A 115 -6.94 -14.95 6.45
CA ILE A 115 -8.06 -15.79 6.89
C ILE A 115 -9.39 -15.08 6.60
N TYR A 116 -9.51 -13.81 6.97
CA TYR A 116 -10.72 -13.03 6.73
C TYR A 116 -11.09 -13.00 5.24
N THR A 117 -10.14 -12.68 4.37
CA THR A 117 -10.34 -12.63 2.91
C THR A 117 -10.72 -14.00 2.34
N PHE A 118 -10.10 -15.09 2.80
CA PHE A 118 -10.45 -16.44 2.36
C PHE A 118 -11.87 -16.88 2.79
N VAL A 119 -12.32 -16.43 3.97
CA VAL A 119 -13.65 -16.74 4.51
C VAL A 119 -14.73 -15.85 3.90
N ARG A 120 -14.44 -14.56 3.67
CA ARG A 120 -15.38 -13.57 3.10
C ARG A 120 -15.16 -13.40 1.59
N LYS A 121 -15.68 -14.35 0.80
CA LYS A 121 -15.59 -14.32 -0.68
C LYS A 121 -16.55 -13.32 -1.36
N ASP A 122 -17.49 -12.74 -0.62
CA ASP A 122 -18.50 -11.80 -1.16
C ASP A 122 -18.11 -10.32 -1.05
N LEU A 123 -16.82 -10.02 -0.83
CA LEU A 123 -16.31 -8.65 -0.79
C LEU A 123 -16.58 -7.95 -2.14
N GLY A 124 -17.40 -6.90 -2.12
CA GLY A 124 -17.68 -6.05 -3.28
C GLY A 124 -18.90 -6.43 -4.14
N GLN A 125 -19.63 -7.51 -3.82
CA GLN A 125 -20.75 -7.95 -4.67
C GLN A 125 -22.05 -7.14 -4.47
N THR A 126 -22.19 -6.40 -3.36
CA THR A 126 -23.35 -5.53 -3.12
C THR A 126 -22.92 -4.13 -2.65
N LEU A 127 -22.91 -3.18 -3.57
CA LEU A 127 -22.69 -1.77 -3.27
C LEU A 127 -23.99 -1.15 -2.72
N LYS A 128 -24.31 -1.40 -1.45
CA LYS A 128 -25.39 -0.69 -0.75
C LYS A 128 -24.83 0.57 -0.10
N LEU A 129 -24.68 1.63 -0.90
CA LEU A 129 -24.41 2.97 -0.37
C LEU A 129 -25.65 3.43 0.41
N PRO A 130 -25.52 3.86 1.68
CA PRO A 130 -26.58 4.58 2.37
C PRO A 130 -27.04 5.78 1.52
N PRO A 131 -28.34 6.10 1.48
CA PRO A 131 -28.83 7.20 0.66
C PRO A 131 -28.35 8.59 1.12
N ASP A 132 -27.79 8.69 2.33
CA ASP A 132 -27.56 9.98 3.00
C ASP A 132 -26.07 10.28 3.25
N ALA A 133 -25.58 11.40 2.70
CA ALA A 133 -24.15 11.75 2.72
C ALA A 133 -23.59 11.94 4.15
N ALA A 134 -24.42 12.38 5.10
CA ALA A 134 -24.05 12.55 6.50
C ALA A 134 -23.76 11.23 7.23
N GLN A 135 -24.39 10.12 6.82
CA GLN A 135 -24.17 8.80 7.41
C GLN A 135 -22.97 8.06 6.80
N ILE A 136 -22.57 8.45 5.59
CA ILE A 136 -21.42 7.85 4.90
C ILE A 136 -20.10 8.43 5.42
N LEU A 137 -20.09 9.72 5.75
CA LEU A 137 -18.91 10.45 6.22
C LEU A 137 -18.17 9.78 7.40
N PRO A 138 -18.83 9.38 8.50
CA PRO A 138 -18.13 8.70 9.60
C PRO A 138 -17.58 7.33 9.21
N ARG A 139 -18.28 6.59 8.34
CA ARG A 139 -17.80 5.29 7.86
C ARG A 139 -16.56 5.44 6.98
N THR A 140 -16.52 6.47 6.13
CA THR A 140 -15.36 6.76 5.28
C THR A 140 -14.16 7.27 6.07
N LEU A 141 -14.39 8.01 7.16
CA LEU A 141 -13.32 8.38 8.09
C LEU A 141 -12.73 7.16 8.79
N LEU A 142 -13.57 6.23 9.26
CA LEU A 142 -13.13 4.98 9.89
C LEU A 142 -12.36 4.08 8.91
N VAL A 143 -12.84 3.95 7.67
CA VAL A 143 -12.12 3.18 6.65
C VAL A 143 -10.78 3.83 6.34
N GLY A 144 -10.74 5.14 6.12
CA GLY A 144 -9.48 5.87 5.89
C GLY A 144 -8.51 5.75 7.07
N ALA A 145 -9.01 5.81 8.31
CA ALA A 145 -8.22 5.61 9.53
C ALA A 145 -7.67 4.17 9.64
N ALA A 146 -8.49 3.17 9.31
CA ALA A 146 -8.06 1.77 9.31
C ALA A 146 -7.03 1.47 8.20
N THR A 147 -7.15 2.12 7.04
CA THR A 147 -6.19 1.96 5.93
C THR A 147 -4.95 2.84 6.07
N GLY A 148 -5.01 3.90 6.86
CA GLY A 148 -3.90 4.82 7.12
C GLY A 148 -2.90 4.23 8.10
N PHE A 149 -2.28 3.11 7.77
CA PHE A 149 -1.16 2.51 8.50
C PHE A 149 0.06 2.38 7.58
#